data_AF-A0A5M8RSN1-F1
#
_entry.id   AF-A0A5M8RSN1-F1
#
_cell.length_a   1.000
_cell.length_b   1.000
_cell.length_c   1.000
_cell.angle_alpha   90.00
_cell.angle_beta   90.00
_cell.angle_gamma   90.00
#
_symmetry.space_group_name_H-M   'P 1'
#
loop_
_entity.id
_entity.type
_entity.pdbx_description
1 polymer ?
#
loop_
_entity_poly.entity_id
_entity_poly.type
_entity_poly.pdbx_seq_one_letter_code
_entity_poly.pdbx_strand_id
1 'polypeptide(L)' 'MNRPKELDINQDFSVKSKIQRGKVTVIVLDGINGAAYEAEAPEHGKTIIETAKGDFSRIHLESSFKFK' A
#
# COMPACT_ATOMS: atom_id res chain seq x y z
N MET A 1 -7.21 -11.19 4.14
CA MET A 1 -6.77 -10.86 2.77
C MET A 1 -6.50 -9.37 2.75
N ASN A 2 -5.25 -8.95 2.68
CA ASN A 2 -4.88 -7.53 2.74
C ASN A 2 -5.42 -6.86 1.48
N ARG A 3 -6.38 -5.95 1.63
CA ARG A 3 -6.90 -5.12 0.54
C ARG A 3 -6.45 -3.69 0.81
N PRO A 4 -6.06 -2.94 -0.24
CA PRO A 4 -5.81 -1.52 -0.07
C PRO A 4 -7.06 -0.85 0.51
N LYS A 5 -6.85 0.02 1.48
CA LYS A 5 -7.90 0.86 2.05
C LYS A 5 -7.61 2.29 1.66
N GLU A 6 -8.64 2.99 1.21
CA GLU A 6 -8.53 4.44 0.99
C GLU A 6 -8.31 5.14 2.33
N LEU A 7 -7.39 6.10 2.34
CA LEU A 7 -7.07 6.94 3.47
C LEU A 7 -7.90 8.22 3.39
N ASP A 8 -8.50 8.60 4.52
CA ASP A 8 -9.10 9.94 4.64
C ASP A 8 -7.99 10.99 4.73
N ILE A 9 -7.75 11.67 3.61
CA ILE A 9 -6.71 12.69 3.46
C ILE A 9 -7.11 14.06 4.06
N ASN A 10 -8.36 14.22 4.51
CA ASN A 10 -8.83 15.47 5.12
C ASN A 10 -8.49 15.55 6.62
N GLN A 11 -7.94 14.49 7.19
CA GLN A 11 -7.40 14.46 8.55
C GLN A 11 -5.89 14.67 8.54
N ASP A 12 -5.32 15.12 9.67
CA ASP A 12 -3.87 15.26 9.85
C ASP A 12 -3.17 13.91 9.64
N PHE A 13 -2.68 13.69 8.43
CA PHE A 13 -1.95 12.49 8.05
C PHE A 13 -0.50 12.59 8.51
N SER A 14 -0.09 11.73 9.44
CA SER A 14 1.30 11.61 9.88
C SER A 14 1.90 10.29 9.42
N VAL A 15 3.01 10.34 8.67
CA VAL A 15 3.76 9.12 8.31
C VAL A 15 4.18 8.35 9.57
N LYS A 16 4.54 9.08 10.64
CA LYS A 16 4.97 8.47 11.90
C LYS A 16 3.87 7.63 12.55
N SER A 17 2.60 8.03 12.46
CA SER A 17 1.49 7.26 13.03
C SER A 17 1.20 5.96 12.26
N LYS A 18 1.68 5.84 11.02
CA LYS A 18 1.57 4.63 10.19
C LYS A 18 2.72 3.64 10.37
N ILE A 19 3.79 4.01 11.07
CA ILE A 19 4.92 3.12 11.34
C ILE A 19 4.56 2.16 12.49
N GLN A 20 4.38 0.88 12.17
CA GLN A 20 4.13 -0.18 13.13
C GLN A 20 5.32 -1.16 13.15
N ARG A 21 5.75 -1.56 14.35
CA ARG A 21 6.88 -2.49 14.51
C ARG A 21 6.56 -3.83 13.84
N GLY A 22 7.49 -4.34 13.03
CA GLY A 22 7.37 -5.64 12.37
C GLY A 22 6.47 -5.65 11.13
N LYS A 23 5.97 -4.49 10.70
CA LYS A 23 5.12 -4.37 9.51
C LYS A 23 5.71 -3.42 8.49
N VAL A 24 5.58 -3.77 7.22
CA VAL A 24 5.83 -2.85 6.10
C VAL A 24 4.48 -2.38 5.58
N THR A 25 4.22 -1.08 5.68
CA THR A 25 3.02 -0.45 5.13
C THR A 25 3.39 0.24 3.83
N VAL A 26 2.64 -0.04 2.76
CA VAL A 26 2.73 0.65 1.48
C VAL A 26 1.62 1.71 1.43
N ILE A 27 2.01 2.93 1.12
CA ILE A 27 1.08 4.04 0.92
C ILE A 27 1.24 4.53 -0.51
N VAL A 28 0.14 4.51 -1.26
CA VAL A 28 0.07 5.05 -2.62
C VAL A 28 -0.61 6.40 -2.54
N LEU A 29 0.06 7.44 -3.02
CA LEU A 29 -0.51 8.77 -3.17
C LEU A 29 -0.84 8.96 -4.65
N ASP A 30 -2.12 8.99 -4.98
CA ASP A 30 -2.64 9.11 -6.33
C ASP A 30 -3.10 10.55 -6.59
N GLY A 31 -2.22 11.30 -7.25
CA GLY A 31 -2.49 12.69 -7.59
C GLY A 31 -3.50 12.89 -8.73
N ILE A 32 -3.81 11.84 -9.51
CA ILE A 32 -4.80 11.95 -10.60
C ILE A 32 -6.22 11.91 -10.03
N ASN A 33 -6.49 10.99 -9.11
CA ASN A 33 -7.78 10.92 -8.42
C ASN A 33 -7.84 11.78 -7.15
N GLY A 34 -6.71 12.35 -6.71
CA GLY A 34 -6.64 13.09 -5.45
C GLY A 34 -6.92 12.21 -4.23
N ALA A 35 -6.52 10.93 -4.28
CA ALA A 35 -6.78 9.93 -3.26
C ALA A 35 -5.49 9.33 -2.72
N ALA A 36 -5.56 8.69 -1.56
CA ALA A 36 -4.45 7.93 -1.01
C ALA A 36 -4.92 6.56 -0.54
N TYR A 37 -4.07 5.55 -0.66
CA TYR A 37 -4.39 4.18 -0.30
C TYR A 37 -3.30 3.59 0.60
N GLU A 38 -3.69 2.85 1.62
CA GLU A 38 -2.77 2.07 2.47
C GLU A 38 -2.99 0.57 2.29
N ALA A 39 -1.89 -0.19 2.27
CA ALA A 39 -1.91 -1.64 2.30
C ALA A 39 -0.73 -2.19 3.12
N GLU A 40 -0.97 -3.29 3.83
CA GLU A 40 0.10 -4.03 4.50
C GLU A 40 0.78 -4.98 3.51
N ALA A 41 2.08 -4.80 3.29
CA ALA A 41 2.88 -5.68 2.44
C ALA A 41 3.00 -7.08 3.08
N PRO A 42 3.10 -8.15 2.27
CA PRO A 42 3.29 -9.50 2.80
C PRO A 42 4.62 -9.62 3.52
N GLU A 43 4.65 -10.39 4.61
CA GLU A 43 5.86 -10.65 5.41
C GLU A 43 6.99 -11.30 4.57
N HIS A 44 6.60 -12.21 3.67
CA HIS A 44 7.47 -12.81 2.67
C HIS A 44 6.76 -12.77 1.34
N GLY A 45 7.36 -12.13 0.33
CA GLY A 45 6.66 -11.96 -0.93
C GLY A 45 7.04 -10.71 -1.71
N LYS A 46 6.10 -10.28 -2.55
CA LYS A 46 6.20 -9.09 -3.37
C LYS A 46 4.95 -8.24 -3.22
N THR A 47 5.14 -6.93 -3.30
CA THR A 47 4.07 -5.97 -3.53
C THR A 47 4.33 -5.32 -4.88
N ILE A 48 3.36 -5.39 -5.78
CA ILE A 48 3.46 -4.82 -7.12
C ILE A 48 2.36 -3.76 -7.27
N ILE A 49 2.77 -2.54 -7.58
CA ILE A 49 1.85 -1.43 -7.86
C ILE A 49 1.73 -1.28 -9.38
N GLU A 50 0.51 -1.32 -9.88
CA GLU A 50 0.20 -1.08 -11.28
C GLU A 50 -0.46 0.28 -11.46
N THR A 51 0.11 1.07 -12.37
CA THR A 51 -0.45 2.35 -12.80
C THR A 51 -0.92 2.26 -14.25
N ALA A 52 -2.02 2.93 -14.57
CA ALA A 52 -2.51 3.04 -15.94
C ALA A 52 -2.80 4.50 -16.27
N LYS A 53 -2.15 5.04 -17.31
CA LYS A 53 -2.29 6.47 -17.71
C LYS A 53 -1.98 7.46 -16.57
N GLY A 54 -1.05 7.11 -15.68
CA GLY A 54 -0.68 7.93 -14.52
C GLY A 54 -1.57 7.73 -13.29
N ASP A 55 -2.67 7.00 -13.42
CA ASP A 55 -3.60 6.69 -12.32
C ASP A 55 -3.19 5.39 -11.59
N PHE A 56 -3.44 5.33 -10.28
CA PHE A 56 -3.33 4.09 -9.52
C PHE A 56 -4.44 3.12 -9.93
N SER A 57 -4.04 2.00 -10.52
CA SER A 57 -5.01 1.02 -11.03
C SER A 57 -5.20 -0.12 -10.04
N ARG A 58 -4.10 -0.73 -9.58
CA ARG A 58 -4.13 -2.01 -8.83
C ARG A 58 -2.90 -2.19 -7.94
N ILE A 59 -3.08 -2.97 -6.89
CA ILE A 59 -1.99 -3.52 -6.08
C ILE A 59 -2.10 -5.05 -6.04
N HIS A 60 -1.00 -5.73 -6.37
CA HIS A 60 -0.88 -7.18 -6.20
C HIS A 60 -0.02 -7.47 -4.98
N LEU A 61 -0.56 -8.31 -4.10
CA LEU A 61 0.10 -8.74 -2.87
C LEU A 61 0.33 -10.24 -2.97
N GLU A 62 1.54 -10.61 -3.35
CA GLU A 62 1.94 -12.00 -3.57
C GLU A 62 2.73 -12.47 -2.36
N SER A 63 2.24 -13.47 -1.65
CA SER A 63 3.03 -14.13 -0.61
C SER A 63 3.91 -15.19 -1.27
N SER A 64 5.18 -15.26 -0.86
CA SER A 64 6.09 -16.31 -1.32
C SER A 64 6.82 -16.94 -0.15
N PHE A 65 7.08 -18.23 -0.26
CA PHE A 65 7.86 -18.97 0.71
C PHE A 65 9.12 -19.48 0.03
N LYS A 66 10.28 -19.14 0.56
CA LYS A 66 11.57 -19.62 0.05
C LYS A 66 11.97 -20.87 0.83
N PHE A 67 12.02 -22.01 0.15
CA PHE A 67 12.67 -23.20 0.69
C PHE A 67 14.19 -22.97 0.77
N LYS A 68 14.80 -23.50 1.84
CA LYS A 68 16.23 -23.37 2.12
C LYS A 68 17.06 -24.29 1.24
#